data_AF-A0A924S3G3-F1
#
_entry.id   AF-A0A924S3G3-F1
#
_cell.length_a   1.000
_cell.length_b   1.000
_cell.length_c   1.000
_cell.angle_alpha   90.00
_cell.angle_beta   90.00
_cell.angle_gamma   90.00
#
_symmetry.space_group_name_H-M   'P 1'
#
loop_
_entity.id
_entity.type
_entity.pdbx_description
1 polymer ?
#
loop_
_entity_poly.entity_id
_entity_poly.type
_entity_poly.pdbx_seq_one_letter_code
_entity_poly.pdbx_strand_id
1 'polypeptide(L)' 'MRDLIPLLVAHGALIVFLITLAARVGAPVPAAPLLVVAGGGAMAGQVSLGGCLVASVGANVLGDARWYQAG' A
#
# COMPACT_ATOMS: atom_id res chain seq x y z
N MET A 1 12.05 -3.62 -21.33
CA MET A 1 12.02 -3.18 -19.92
C MET A 1 10.56 -2.94 -19.57
N ARG A 2 10.00 -3.58 -18.53
CA ARG A 2 8.61 -3.31 -18.13
C ARG A 2 8.63 -2.07 -17.25
N ASP A 3 8.00 -1.00 -17.69
CA ASP A 3 7.93 0.24 -16.93
C ASP A 3 7.07 0.01 -15.68
N LEU A 4 7.69 0.08 -14.50
CA LEU A 4 6.99 -0.07 -13.21
C LEU A 4 6.05 1.11 -12.93
N ILE A 5 6.33 2.26 -13.53
CA ILE A 5 5.55 3.50 -13.39
C ILE A 5 4.11 3.34 -13.89
N PRO A 6 3.82 2.86 -15.12
CA PRO A 6 2.45 2.64 -15.57
C PRO A 6 1.68 1.59 -14.75
N LEU A 7 2.36 0.56 -14.20
CA LEU A 7 1.71 -0.37 -13.27
C LEU A 7 1.32 0.29 -11.95
N LEU A 8 2.18 1.17 -11.43
CA LEU A 8 1.92 1.94 -10.21
C LEU A 8 0.80 2.98 -10.42
N VAL A 9 0.74 3.62 -11.58
CA VAL A 9 -0.34 4.54 -11.93
C VAL A 9 -1.67 3.79 -12.09
N ALA A 10 -1.65 2.62 -12.71
CA ALA A 10 -2.85 1.80 -12.89
C ALA A 10 -3.34 1.14 -11.59
N HIS A 11 -2.44 0.79 -10.66
CA HIS A 11 -2.76 -0.03 -9.48
C HIS A 11 -2.27 0.57 -8.16
N GLY A 12 -2.05 1.88 -8.06
CA GLY A 12 -1.41 2.51 -6.91
C GLY A 12 -2.09 2.19 -5.58
N ALA A 13 -3.43 2.22 -5.54
CA ALA A 13 -4.19 1.82 -4.35
C ALA A 13 -4.02 0.33 -4.00
N LEU A 14 -4.00 -0.57 -4.99
CA LEU A 14 -3.80 -2.00 -4.76
C LEU A 14 -2.38 -2.30 -4.25
N ILE A 15 -1.37 -1.64 -4.81
CA ILE A 15 0.03 -1.79 -4.38
C ILE A 15 0.19 -1.29 -2.94
N VAL A 16 -0.39 -0.12 -2.63
CA VAL A 16 -0.45 0.42 -1.27
C VAL A 16 -1.16 -0.54 -0.31
N PHE A 17 -2.27 -1.16 -0.72
CA PHE A 17 -2.96 -2.16 0.09
C PHE A 17 -2.06 -3.37 0.37
N LEU A 18 -1.50 -3.98 -0.67
CA LEU A 18 -0.71 -5.21 -0.54
C LEU A 18 0.58 -5.00 0.26
N ILE A 19 1.29 -3.90 0.02
CA ILE A 19 2.54 -3.63 0.74
C ILE A 19 2.28 -3.33 2.23
N THR A 20 1.23 -2.56 2.51
CA THR A 20 0.81 -2.25 3.88
C THR A 20 0.36 -3.51 4.60
N LEU A 21 -0.45 -4.36 3.94
CA LEU A 21 -0.94 -5.61 4.52
C LEU A 21 0.22 -6.56 4.81
N ALA A 22 1.13 -6.75 3.84
CA ALA A 22 2.30 -7.61 4.00
C ALA A 22 3.17 -7.16 5.18
N ALA A 23 3.47 -5.86 5.28
CA ALA A 23 4.20 -5.33 6.43
C ALA A 23 3.42 -5.53 7.73
N ARG A 24 2.10 -5.30 7.75
CA ARG A 24 1.28 -5.43 8.96
C ARG A 24 1.18 -6.87 9.46
N VAL A 25 1.16 -7.85 8.58
CA VAL A 25 1.20 -9.29 8.95
C VAL A 25 2.61 -9.80 9.24
N GLY A 26 3.64 -8.93 9.24
CA GLY A 26 5.00 -9.27 9.66
C GLY A 26 5.94 -9.73 8.55
N ALA A 27 5.56 -9.62 7.27
CA ALA A 27 6.47 -9.93 6.17
C ALA A 27 7.60 -8.89 6.08
N PRO A 28 8.86 -9.30 5.81
CA PRO A 28 10.00 -8.39 5.71
C PRO A 28 10.00 -7.67 4.36
N VAL A 29 9.09 -6.71 4.18
CA VAL A 29 8.94 -5.92 2.95
C VAL A 29 9.29 -4.44 3.19
N PRO A 30 9.87 -3.74 2.20
CA PRO A 30 10.25 -2.33 2.33
C PRO A 30 9.03 -1.40 2.15
N ALA A 31 8.07 -1.44 3.07
CA ALA A 31 6.82 -0.67 2.94
C ALA A 31 7.02 0.85 2.99
N ALA A 32 7.86 1.35 3.90
CA ALA A 32 8.10 2.78 4.07
C ALA A 32 8.51 3.50 2.77
N PRO A 33 9.56 3.08 2.02
CA PRO A 33 9.94 3.77 0.79
C PRO A 33 8.87 3.67 -0.30
N LEU A 34 8.13 2.55 -0.39
CA LEU A 34 7.03 2.41 -1.35
C LEU A 34 5.87 3.38 -1.05
N LEU A 35 5.53 3.57 0.23
CA LEU A 35 4.52 4.54 0.64
C LEU A 35 4.96 5.99 0.39
N VAL A 36 6.26 6.30 0.54
CA VAL A 36 6.80 7.63 0.18
C VAL A 36 6.64 7.89 -1.33
N VAL A 37 6.96 6.91 -2.18
CA VAL A 37 6.77 7.03 -3.64
C VAL A 37 5.28 7.16 -3.99
N ALA A 38 4.41 6.38 -3.36
CA ALA A 38 2.97 6.48 -3.57
C ALA A 38 2.41 7.86 -3.12
N GLY A 39 2.92 8.42 -2.02
CA GLY A 39 2.59 9.77 -1.56
C GLY A 39 3.04 10.85 -2.55
N GLY A 40 4.26 10.75 -3.08
CA GLY A 40 4.75 11.65 -4.13
C GLY A 40 3.91 11.55 -5.41
N GLY A 41 3.57 10.32 -5.84
CA GLY A 41 2.67 10.08 -6.97
C GLY A 41 1.26 10.63 -6.75
N ALA A 42 0.75 10.58 -5.51
CA ALA A 42 -0.53 11.17 -5.17
C ALA A 42 -0.52 12.71 -5.25
N MET A 43 0.56 13.35 -4.79
CA MET A 43 0.74 14.80 -4.92
C MET A 43 0.91 15.24 -6.38
N ALA A 44 1.52 14.40 -7.22
CA ALA A 44 1.64 14.64 -8.65
C ALA A 44 0.33 14.35 -9.44
N GLY A 45 -0.77 13.98 -8.77
CA GLY A 45 -2.04 13.63 -9.41
C GLY A 45 -2.02 12.31 -10.19
N GLN A 46 -0.97 11.50 -10.01
CA GLN A 46 -0.77 10.23 -10.72
C GLN A 46 -1.46 9.05 -10.01
N VAL A 47 -1.73 9.18 -8.72
CA VAL A 47 -2.39 8.16 -7.89
C VAL A 47 -3.45 8.82 -7.02
N SER A 48 -4.59 8.16 -6.79
CA SER A 48 -5.63 8.70 -5.91
C SER A 48 -5.18 8.67 -4.45
N LEU A 49 -5.03 9.85 -3.82
CA LEU A 49 -4.73 9.96 -2.39
C LEU A 49 -5.81 9.26 -1.54
N GLY A 50 -7.09 9.53 -1.83
CA GLY A 50 -8.21 8.90 -1.12
C GLY A 50 -8.22 7.39 -1.29
N GLY A 51 -7.92 6.89 -2.50
CA GLY A 51 -7.78 5.45 -2.75
C GLY A 51 -6.65 4.82 -1.94
N CYS A 52 -5.48 5.47 -1.88
CA CYS A 52 -4.34 5.02 -1.07
C CYS A 52 -4.65 5.02 0.44
N LEU A 53 -5.39 6.01 0.93
CA LEU A 53 -5.80 6.07 2.35
C LEU A 53 -6.74 4.92 2.70
N VAL A 54 -7.81 4.73 1.92
CA VAL A 54 -8.78 3.63 2.15
C VAL A 54 -8.08 2.28 2.07
N ALA A 55 -7.22 2.08 1.06
CA ALA A 55 -6.39 0.89 0.92
C ALA A 55 -5.50 0.65 2.15
N SER A 56 -4.76 1.66 2.60
CA SER A 56 -3.86 1.54 3.76
C SER A 56 -4.61 1.21 5.05
N VAL A 57 -5.75 1.88 5.29
CA VAL A 57 -6.58 1.65 6.48
C VAL A 57 -7.14 0.22 6.45
N GLY A 58 -7.72 -0.20 5.32
CA GLY A 58 -8.25 -1.56 5.16
C GLY A 58 -7.19 -2.64 5.37
N ALA A 59 -5.98 -2.43 4.84
CA ALA A 59 -4.85 -3.33 5.03
C ALA A 59 -4.44 -3.46 6.51
N ASN A 60 -4.37 -2.33 7.24
CA ASN A 60 -4.02 -2.35 8.66
C ASN A 60 -5.10 -3.06 9.49
N VAL A 61 -6.38 -2.75 9.28
CA VAL A 61 -7.50 -3.41 9.98
C VAL A 61 -7.48 -4.92 9.75
N LEU A 62 -7.24 -5.38 8.53
CA LEU A 62 -7.15 -6.82 8.22
C LEU A 62 -5.91 -7.47 8.86
N GLY A 63 -4.77 -6.80 8.85
CA GLY A 63 -3.56 -7.29 9.52
C GLY A 63 -3.76 -7.40 11.03
N ASP A 64 -4.38 -6.39 11.64
CA ASP A 64 -4.71 -6.36 13.07
C ASP A 64 -5.71 -7.44 13.45
N ALA A 65 -6.75 -7.63 12.63
CA ALA A 65 -7.72 -8.70 12.85
C ALA A 65 -7.03 -10.08 12.83
N ARG A 66 -6.04 -10.30 11.96
CA ARG A 66 -5.28 -11.56 11.95
C ARG A 66 -4.47 -11.76 13.22
N TRP A 67 -3.78 -10.72 13.70
CA TRP A 67 -3.04 -10.81 14.95
C TRP A 67 -3.96 -11.01 16.15
N TYR A 68 -5.05 -10.25 16.22
CA TYR A 68 -6.07 -10.41 17.24
C TYR A 68 -6.65 -11.83 17.29
N GLN A 69 -6.87 -12.47 16.13
CA GLN A 69 -7.33 -13.86 16.05
C GLN A 69 -6.26 -14.89 16.43
N ALA A 70 -4.97 -14.55 16.28
CA ALA A 70 -3.87 -15.44 16.66
C ALA A 70 -3.63 -15.47 18.17
N GLY A 71 -4.12 -14.46 18.91
CA GLY A 71 -3.94 -14.32 20.36
C GLY A 71 -2.77 -13.39 20.72
#